data_AF-A0A7V4CLR6-F1
#
_entry.id   AF-A0A7V4CLR6-F1
#
_cell.length_a   1.000
_cell.length_b   1.000
_cell.length_c   1.000
_cell.angle_alpha   90.00
_cell.angle_beta   90.00
_cell.angle_gamma   90.00
#
_symmetry.space_group_name_H-M   'P 1'
#
loop_
_entity.id
_entity.type
_entity.pdbx_description
1 polymer ?
#
loop_
_entity_poly.entity_id
_entity_poly.type
_entity_poly.pdbx_seq_one_letter_code
_entity_poly.pdbx_strand_id
1 'polypeptide(L)'
;MRCALFGIVILLLVVVVVATLIVVGCGGGHQDSVSQYPSIESLLDSALGGLQPNISQRGRGDACAWLVTYEGGKAIWIQDKLDVIQTVTVVWQFPDKRWGQQRYYPNPEMPCFVAFSLPYYKQAQYAIAVTNTPGVVDSTWRIDLQGNLIRLWPSGSPDCPPNPPDYPECISSPPSPPEWSE
;
A
#
# COMPACT_ATOMS: atom_id res chain seq x y z
N MET A 1 0.47 -76.17 4.61
CA MET A 1 0.40 -75.02 3.68
C MET A 1 -0.58 -73.95 4.20
N ARG A 2 -0.33 -73.34 5.36
CA ARG A 2 -1.21 -72.29 5.94
C ARG A 2 -0.47 -71.08 6.52
N CYS A 3 0.85 -71.18 6.75
CA CYS A 3 1.65 -70.08 7.29
C CYS A 3 2.09 -69.06 6.22
N ALA A 4 2.19 -69.45 4.94
CA ALA A 4 2.64 -68.56 3.87
C ALA A 4 1.59 -67.51 3.46
N LEU A 5 0.29 -67.83 3.56
CA LEU A 5 -0.78 -66.88 3.24
C LEU A 5 -0.87 -65.74 4.27
N PHE A 6 -0.66 -66.03 5.56
CA PHE A 6 -0.72 -65.01 6.61
C PHE A 6 0.36 -63.94 6.46
N GLY A 7 1.59 -64.33 6.06
CA GLY A 7 2.67 -63.38 5.82
C GLY A 7 2.37 -62.39 4.70
N ILE A 8 1.74 -62.85 3.61
CA ILE A 8 1.41 -62.02 2.45
C ILE A 8 0.28 -61.03 2.78
N VAL A 9 -0.73 -61.47 3.54
CA VAL A 9 -1.85 -60.61 3.95
C VAL A 9 -1.40 -59.48 4.89
N ILE A 10 -0.48 -59.77 5.81
CA ILE A 10 0.08 -58.74 6.71
C ILE A 10 0.93 -57.73 5.93
N LEU A 11 1.71 -58.19 4.95
CA LEU A 11 2.55 -57.31 4.14
C LEU A 11 1.71 -56.34 3.29
N LEU A 12 0.59 -56.81 2.72
CA LEU A 12 -0.36 -55.97 2.01
C LEU A 12 -1.04 -54.95 2.93
N LEU A 13 -1.39 -55.32 4.15
CA LEU A 13 -1.97 -54.40 5.14
C LEU A 13 -0.98 -53.29 5.53
N VAL A 14 0.30 -53.62 5.73
CA VAL A 14 1.33 -52.62 6.05
C VAL A 14 1.54 -51.66 4.88
N VAL A 15 1.54 -52.15 3.63
CA VAL A 15 1.66 -51.28 2.45
C VAL A 15 0.45 -50.36 2.30
N VAL A 16 -0.76 -50.82 2.58
CA VAL A 16 -1.97 -49.97 2.55
C VAL A 16 -1.95 -48.94 3.66
N VAL A 17 -1.50 -49.27 4.87
CA VAL A 17 -1.38 -48.32 5.99
C VAL A 17 -0.27 -47.29 5.76
N VAL A 18 0.87 -47.68 5.17
CA VAL A 18 1.94 -46.74 4.79
C VAL A 18 1.50 -45.86 3.62
N ALA A 19 0.77 -46.41 2.64
CA ALA A 19 0.23 -45.62 1.52
C ALA A 19 -0.87 -44.64 1.98
N THR A 20 -1.73 -45.02 2.94
CA THR A 20 -2.70 -44.07 3.51
C THR A 20 -2.04 -43.03 4.40
N LEU A 21 -0.97 -43.35 5.14
CA LEU A 21 -0.18 -42.35 5.87
C LEU A 21 0.56 -41.37 4.93
N ILE A 22 1.06 -41.82 3.78
CA ILE A 22 1.71 -40.94 2.80
C ILE A 22 0.70 -40.07 2.05
N VAL A 23 -0.52 -40.57 1.79
CA VAL A 23 -1.60 -39.78 1.15
C VAL A 23 -2.24 -38.79 2.13
N VAL A 24 -2.26 -39.08 3.44
CA VAL A 24 -2.65 -38.11 4.49
C VAL A 24 -1.52 -37.10 4.79
N GLY A 25 -0.30 -37.33 4.29
CA GLY A 25 0.80 -36.36 4.28
C GLY A 25 0.80 -35.38 3.10
N CYS A 26 -0.21 -35.41 2.23
CA CYS A 26 -0.43 -34.41 1.16
C CYS A 26 -1.83 -33.76 1.23
N GLY A 27 -2.48 -33.83 2.40
CA GLY A 27 -3.73 -33.15 2.69
C GLY A 27 -3.70 -32.63 4.11
N GLY A 28 -3.32 -31.36 4.27
CA GLY A 28 -3.18 -30.76 5.58
C GLY A 28 -1.88 -29.99 5.76
N GLY A 29 -1.40 -29.32 4.71
CA GLY A 29 -0.79 -28.03 4.95
C GLY A 29 -1.88 -27.18 5.61
N HIS A 30 -1.90 -27.18 6.95
CA HIS A 30 -2.02 -25.93 7.66
C HIS A 30 -1.20 -24.95 6.81
N GLN A 31 -1.89 -24.17 5.98
CA GLN A 31 -1.39 -22.82 5.78
C GLN A 31 -1.36 -22.34 7.21
N ASP A 32 -0.17 -22.42 7.82
CA ASP A 32 0.25 -21.34 8.68
C ASP A 32 -0.26 -20.13 7.91
N SER A 33 -1.33 -19.55 8.43
CA SER A 33 -1.66 -18.18 8.19
C SER A 33 -0.44 -17.46 8.72
N VAL A 34 0.63 -17.46 7.92
CA VAL A 34 1.57 -16.37 7.87
C VAL A 34 0.62 -15.22 7.72
N SER A 35 0.37 -14.53 8.82
CA SER A 35 -0.40 -13.30 8.79
C SER A 35 0.43 -12.45 7.85
N GLN A 36 0.06 -12.46 6.57
CA GLN A 36 0.71 -11.66 5.58
C GLN A 36 0.28 -10.27 6.00
N TYR A 37 1.16 -9.62 6.77
CA TYR A 37 0.98 -8.25 7.16
C TYR A 37 0.64 -7.47 5.88
N PRO A 38 -0.39 -6.62 5.91
CA PRO A 38 -0.81 -5.91 4.73
C PRO A 38 0.36 -5.09 4.20
N SER A 39 0.58 -5.14 2.88
CA SER A 39 1.53 -4.24 2.23
C SER A 39 1.07 -2.80 2.39
N ILE A 40 1.98 -1.82 2.22
CA ILE A 40 1.61 -0.40 2.31
C ILE A 40 0.53 -0.03 1.27
N GLU A 41 0.54 -0.69 0.10
CA GLU A 41 -0.49 -0.54 -0.93
C GLU A 41 -1.85 -1.10 -0.46
N SER A 42 -1.86 -2.27 0.20
CA SER A 42 -3.08 -2.84 0.78
C SER A 42 -3.64 -1.98 1.93
N LEU A 43 -2.77 -1.36 2.72
CA LEU A 43 -3.18 -0.38 3.74
C LEU A 43 -3.76 0.88 3.10
N LEU A 44 -3.15 1.40 2.03
CA LEU A 44 -3.69 2.52 1.26
C LEU A 44 -5.07 2.20 0.67
N ASP A 45 -5.23 1.02 0.08
CA ASP A 45 -6.51 0.56 -0.46
C ASP A 45 -7.59 0.47 0.63
N SER A 46 -7.22 -0.01 1.82
CA SER A 46 -8.10 -0.06 2.98
C SER A 46 -8.45 1.34 3.49
N ALA A 47 -7.47 2.26 3.55
CA ALA A 47 -7.66 3.66 3.93
C ALA A 47 -8.61 4.40 2.98
N LEU A 48 -8.57 4.05 1.69
CA LEU A 48 -9.50 4.55 0.68
C LEU A 48 -10.91 3.97 0.83
N GLY A 49 -11.15 2.98 1.68
CA GLY A 49 -12.48 2.48 2.00
C GLY A 49 -13.23 1.87 0.81
N GLY A 50 -12.49 1.27 -0.13
CA GLY A 50 -13.09 0.74 -1.36
C GLY A 50 -13.39 1.78 -2.44
N LEU A 51 -12.92 3.02 -2.28
CA LEU A 51 -12.90 4.05 -3.35
C LEU A 51 -11.93 3.72 -4.50
N GLN A 52 -11.28 2.54 -4.48
CA GLN A 52 -10.53 2.03 -5.62
C GLN A 52 -11.50 1.83 -6.78
N PRO A 53 -11.51 2.74 -7.76
CA PRO A 53 -12.42 2.60 -8.87
C PRO A 53 -11.97 1.39 -9.69
N ASN A 54 -12.91 0.70 -10.33
CA ASN A 54 -12.57 -0.21 -11.42
C ASN A 54 -11.63 0.53 -12.40
N ILE A 55 -10.76 -0.14 -13.17
CA ILE A 55 -9.77 0.55 -14.03
C ILE A 55 -10.44 1.61 -14.95
N SER A 56 -11.71 1.41 -15.29
CA SER A 56 -12.57 2.33 -16.06
C SER A 56 -13.07 3.59 -15.33
N GLN A 57 -12.88 3.69 -14.02
CA GLN A 57 -13.37 4.77 -13.16
C GLN A 57 -12.22 5.54 -12.48
N ARG A 58 -10.96 5.22 -12.81
CA ARG A 58 -9.81 5.96 -12.30
C ARG A 58 -9.67 7.31 -13.03
N GLY A 59 -9.01 8.27 -12.38
CA GLY A 59 -8.73 9.59 -12.94
C GLY A 59 -7.79 9.54 -14.16
N ARG A 60 -7.29 10.70 -14.59
CA ARG A 60 -6.41 10.75 -15.77
C ARG A 60 -4.98 10.36 -15.42
N GLY A 61 -4.60 10.55 -14.16
CA GLY A 61 -3.23 10.36 -13.71
C GLY A 61 -2.33 11.47 -14.21
N ASP A 62 -2.76 12.71 -14.09
CA ASP A 62 -2.00 13.91 -14.41
C ASP A 62 -1.50 14.64 -13.16
N ALA A 63 -1.89 14.20 -11.96
CA ALA A 63 -1.28 14.71 -10.75
C ALA A 63 0.24 14.43 -10.71
N CYS A 64 0.98 15.45 -10.29
CA CYS A 64 2.41 15.47 -10.13
C CYS A 64 2.80 15.48 -8.65
N ALA A 65 3.86 14.76 -8.31
CA ALA A 65 4.39 14.75 -6.96
C ALA A 65 5.92 14.88 -6.92
N TRP A 66 6.43 15.63 -5.95
CA TRP A 66 7.85 15.87 -5.74
C TRP A 66 8.23 15.67 -4.27
N LEU A 67 9.39 15.08 -4.02
CA LEU A 67 10.01 15.10 -2.69
C LEU A 67 10.84 16.35 -2.53
N VAL A 68 10.54 17.15 -1.51
CA VAL A 68 11.26 18.40 -1.23
C VAL A 68 11.73 18.48 0.21
N THR A 69 12.55 19.49 0.48
CA THR A 69 12.83 19.96 1.84
C THR A 69 11.98 21.21 2.09
N TYR A 70 11.18 21.21 3.14
CA TYR A 70 10.30 22.32 3.52
C TYR A 70 10.37 22.53 5.04
N GLU A 71 10.54 23.78 5.49
CA GLU A 71 10.65 24.15 6.92
C GLU A 71 11.64 23.29 7.74
N GLY A 72 12.74 22.87 7.12
CA GLY A 72 13.77 22.03 7.77
C GLY A 72 13.43 20.54 7.85
N GLY A 73 12.27 20.10 7.34
CA GLY A 73 11.85 18.71 7.24
C GLY A 73 11.69 18.23 5.79
N LYS A 74 11.35 16.96 5.61
CA LYS A 74 10.94 16.41 4.31
C LYS A 74 9.44 16.54 4.12
N ALA A 75 9.03 16.84 2.91
CA ALA A 75 7.63 16.93 2.51
C ALA A 75 7.44 16.34 1.12
N ILE A 76 6.21 15.91 0.83
CA ILE A 76 5.75 15.63 -0.53
C ILE A 76 4.90 16.80 -1.01
N TRP A 77 5.24 17.34 -2.16
CA TRP A 77 4.46 18.37 -2.84
C TRP A 77 3.64 17.72 -3.93
N ILE A 78 2.36 18.09 -4.02
CA ILE A 78 1.40 17.50 -4.95
C ILE A 78 0.70 18.63 -5.70
N GLN A 79 0.61 18.49 -7.02
CA GLN A 79 -0.19 19.36 -7.88
C GLN A 79 -1.05 18.50 -8.80
N ASP A 80 -2.29 18.89 -9.01
CA ASP A 80 -3.04 18.50 -10.20
C ASP A 80 -3.32 19.76 -11.02
N LYS A 81 -2.93 19.74 -12.30
CA LYS A 81 -3.02 20.92 -13.18
C LYS A 81 -4.41 21.09 -13.78
N LEU A 82 -5.15 20.01 -13.92
CA LEU A 82 -6.34 19.97 -14.76
C LEU A 82 -7.61 19.66 -13.94
N ASP A 83 -7.46 18.99 -12.80
CA ASP A 83 -8.57 18.71 -11.89
C ASP A 83 -8.38 19.36 -10.53
N VAL A 84 -9.50 19.57 -9.82
CA VAL A 84 -9.49 19.96 -8.42
C VAL A 84 -9.23 18.73 -7.57
N ILE A 85 -8.09 18.72 -6.88
CA ILE A 85 -7.78 17.72 -5.85
C ILE A 85 -8.84 17.83 -4.76
N GLN A 86 -9.65 16.78 -4.62
CA GLN A 86 -10.66 16.69 -3.57
C GLN A 86 -10.05 16.23 -2.26
N THR A 87 -9.19 15.20 -2.31
CA THR A 87 -8.54 14.67 -1.11
C THR A 87 -7.14 14.13 -1.43
N VAL A 88 -6.23 14.25 -0.46
CA VAL A 88 -4.97 13.51 -0.45
C VAL A 88 -5.02 12.55 0.74
N THR A 89 -4.93 11.25 0.48
CA THR A 89 -4.82 10.22 1.53
C THR A 89 -3.37 9.75 1.62
N VAL A 90 -2.80 9.79 2.81
CA VAL A 90 -1.44 9.34 3.09
C VAL A 90 -1.50 8.25 4.15
N VAL A 91 -0.82 7.14 3.89
CA VAL A 91 -0.59 6.05 4.83
C VAL A 91 0.91 5.90 5.03
N TRP A 92 1.35 5.59 6.24
CA TRP A 92 2.75 5.26 6.52
C TRP A 92 2.85 3.98 7.34
N GLN A 93 3.89 3.17 7.08
CA GLN A 93 4.15 1.90 7.76
C GLN A 93 5.62 1.81 8.14
N PHE A 94 5.88 1.56 9.41
CA PHE A 94 7.21 1.33 9.96
C PHE A 94 7.66 -0.12 9.70
N PRO A 95 8.99 -0.40 9.72
CA PRO A 95 9.51 -1.76 9.60
C PRO A 95 8.94 -2.75 10.64
N ASP A 96 8.62 -2.25 11.83
CA ASP A 96 7.98 -2.98 12.94
C ASP A 96 6.46 -3.15 12.80
N LYS A 97 5.91 -2.82 11.63
CA LYS A 97 4.51 -3.02 11.22
C LYS A 97 3.49 -2.07 11.85
N ARG A 98 3.90 -1.15 12.72
CA ARG A 98 3.04 -0.04 13.12
C ARG A 98 2.77 0.84 11.91
N TRP A 99 1.55 1.34 11.80
CA TRP A 99 1.14 2.18 10.70
C TRP A 99 0.17 3.25 11.15
N GLY A 100 0.01 4.28 10.33
CA GLY A 100 -0.98 5.32 10.54
C GLY A 100 -1.46 5.86 9.21
N GLN A 101 -2.50 6.66 9.25
CA GLN A 101 -3.09 7.30 8.08
C GLN A 101 -3.54 8.71 8.39
N GLN A 102 -3.60 9.54 7.36
CA GLN A 102 -4.21 10.85 7.40
C GLN A 102 -4.86 11.14 6.06
N ARG A 103 -6.01 11.81 6.10
CA ARG A 103 -6.64 12.37 4.90
C ARG A 103 -6.67 13.88 5.02
N TYR A 104 -6.15 14.53 4.00
CA TYR A 104 -6.17 15.97 3.82
C TYR A 104 -7.21 16.35 2.77
N TYR A 105 -7.96 17.40 3.03
CA TYR A 105 -8.99 17.95 2.14
C TYR A 105 -8.56 19.38 1.77
N PRO A 106 -7.96 19.58 0.58
CA PRO A 106 -7.60 20.92 0.11
C PRO A 106 -8.85 21.81 -0.03
N ASN A 107 -8.65 23.14 0.03
CA ASN A 107 -9.73 24.08 -0.21
C ASN A 107 -10.19 23.99 -1.68
N PRO A 108 -11.46 23.63 -1.98
CA PRO A 108 -11.93 23.47 -3.36
C PRO A 108 -11.99 24.79 -4.15
N GLU A 109 -11.96 25.94 -3.47
CA GLU A 109 -12.01 27.27 -4.09
C GLU A 109 -10.63 27.75 -4.58
N MET A 110 -9.55 27.05 -4.22
CA MET A 110 -8.19 27.37 -4.61
C MET A 110 -7.53 26.13 -5.22
N PRO A 111 -7.23 26.10 -6.54
CA PRO A 111 -6.47 25.01 -7.14
C PRO A 111 -5.07 25.00 -6.51
N CYS A 112 -4.88 24.12 -5.54
CA CYS A 112 -3.84 24.27 -4.55
C CYS A 112 -2.75 23.21 -4.70
N PHE A 113 -1.50 23.64 -4.63
CA PHE A 113 -0.37 22.76 -4.40
C PHE A 113 -0.37 22.31 -2.94
N VAL A 114 -0.42 21.01 -2.69
CA VAL A 114 -0.43 20.46 -1.33
C VAL A 114 0.98 20.10 -0.91
N ALA A 115 1.49 20.73 0.15
CA ALA A 115 2.67 20.25 0.87
C ALA A 115 2.24 19.38 2.04
N PHE A 116 2.64 18.12 2.03
CA PHE A 116 2.39 17.17 3.10
C PHE A 116 3.69 16.78 3.80
N SER A 117 3.79 17.08 5.09
CA SER A 117 4.97 16.81 5.90
C SER A 117 5.22 15.31 6.09
N LEU A 118 6.47 14.89 6.00
CA LEU A 118 6.93 13.51 6.13
C LEU A 118 7.84 13.36 7.37
N PRO A 119 7.30 13.44 8.60
CA PRO A 119 8.11 13.41 9.83
C PRO A 119 8.87 12.10 10.04
N TYR A 120 8.44 11.00 9.40
CA TYR A 120 9.04 9.67 9.46
C TYR A 120 9.77 9.30 8.16
N TYR A 121 10.22 10.29 7.37
CA TYR A 121 10.97 10.05 6.14
C TYR A 121 12.20 9.16 6.39
N LYS A 122 12.37 8.10 5.57
CA LYS A 122 13.35 7.00 5.72
C LYS A 122 13.21 6.14 6.98
N GLN A 123 12.26 6.44 7.87
CA GLN A 123 11.95 5.62 9.05
C GLN A 123 10.70 4.76 8.80
N ALA A 124 9.79 5.22 7.95
CA ALA A 124 8.60 4.52 7.48
C ALA A 124 8.51 4.55 5.95
N GLN A 125 7.86 3.54 5.38
CA GLN A 125 7.36 3.62 4.01
C GLN A 125 6.11 4.48 4.00
N TYR A 126 5.87 5.21 2.92
CA TYR A 126 4.63 5.95 2.71
C TYR A 126 3.94 5.45 1.45
N ALA A 127 2.61 5.44 1.46
CA ALA A 127 1.81 5.38 0.25
C ALA A 127 0.82 6.53 0.23
N ILE A 128 0.68 7.16 -0.92
CA ILE A 128 -0.07 8.39 -1.13
C ILE A 128 -1.07 8.14 -2.25
N ALA A 129 -2.31 8.57 -2.06
CA ALA A 129 -3.34 8.63 -3.09
C ALA A 129 -3.86 10.06 -3.21
N VAL A 130 -3.92 10.54 -4.44
CA VAL A 130 -4.60 11.78 -4.82
C VAL A 130 -5.94 11.40 -5.42
N THR A 131 -6.99 12.01 -4.89
CA THR A 131 -8.37 11.81 -5.34
C THR A 131 -8.89 13.14 -5.86
N ASN A 132 -9.37 13.14 -7.09
CA ASN A 132 -9.95 14.30 -7.74
C ASN A 132 -11.47 14.26 -7.65
N THR A 133 -12.12 15.42 -7.79
CA THR A 133 -13.59 15.51 -7.89
C THR A 133 -14.06 14.72 -9.12
N PRO A 134 -15.04 13.79 -9.02
CA PRO A 134 -16.02 13.61 -7.95
C PRO A 134 -15.73 12.49 -6.93
N GLY A 135 -14.47 12.16 -6.66
CA GLY A 135 -14.06 11.09 -5.73
C GLY A 135 -13.28 9.96 -6.38
N VAL A 136 -12.69 10.22 -7.55
CA VAL A 136 -11.92 9.23 -8.31
C VAL A 136 -10.44 9.32 -7.94
N VAL A 137 -9.81 8.18 -7.68
CA VAL A 137 -8.35 8.12 -7.48
C VAL A 137 -7.68 8.50 -8.80
N ASP A 138 -6.91 9.59 -8.78
CA ASP A 138 -6.17 10.11 -9.93
C ASP A 138 -4.76 9.56 -10.03
N SER A 139 -4.03 9.55 -8.91
CA SER A 139 -2.63 9.10 -8.94
C SER A 139 -2.24 8.53 -7.59
N THR A 140 -1.36 7.53 -7.61
CA THR A 140 -0.81 6.95 -6.39
C THR A 140 0.72 6.85 -6.45
N TRP A 141 1.34 7.05 -5.29
CA TRP A 141 2.79 7.00 -5.11
C TRP A 141 3.15 6.21 -3.87
N ARG A 142 4.40 5.74 -3.85
CA ARG A 142 5.08 5.17 -2.69
C ARG A 142 6.37 5.92 -2.43
N ILE A 143 6.70 6.15 -1.17
CA ILE A 143 8.05 6.52 -0.75
C ILE A 143 8.62 5.32 0.00
N ASP A 144 9.70 4.74 -0.52
CA ASP A 144 10.34 3.59 0.11
C ASP A 144 11.23 3.99 1.31
N LEU A 145 11.78 3.01 2.01
CA LEU A 145 12.67 3.25 3.16
C LEU A 145 13.99 3.92 2.77
N GLN A 146 14.37 3.85 1.49
CA GLN A 146 15.54 4.52 0.94
C GLN A 146 15.25 6.00 0.64
N GLY A 147 13.97 6.41 0.69
CA GLY A 147 13.51 7.77 0.42
C GLY A 147 13.26 8.03 -1.07
N ASN A 148 13.11 6.99 -1.89
CA ASN A 148 12.77 7.16 -3.31
C ASN A 148 11.27 7.32 -3.47
N LEU A 149 10.87 8.36 -4.21
CA LEU A 149 9.49 8.51 -4.67
C LEU A 149 9.27 7.65 -5.91
N ILE A 150 8.32 6.72 -5.80
CA ILE A 150 7.98 5.77 -6.86
C ILE A 150 6.50 5.97 -7.17
N ARG A 151 6.18 6.24 -8.43
CA ARG A 151 4.78 6.27 -8.86
C ARG A 151 4.26 4.86 -9.03
N LEU A 152 3.12 4.57 -8.40
CA LEU A 152 2.45 3.27 -8.48
C LEU A 152 1.40 3.27 -9.59
N TRP A 153 0.66 4.37 -9.73
CA TRP A 153 -0.34 4.51 -10.80
C TRP A 153 -0.58 5.97 -11.22
N PRO A 154 -0.88 6.19 -12.52
CA PRO A 154 -0.51 5.31 -13.63
C PRO A 154 1.00 5.06 -13.67
N SER A 155 1.41 3.95 -14.27
CA SER A 155 2.84 3.68 -14.48
C SER A 155 3.42 4.71 -15.46
N GLY A 156 4.69 5.07 -15.27
CA GLY A 156 5.35 6.12 -16.03
C GLY A 156 5.24 7.50 -15.37
N SER A 157 6.04 8.46 -15.82
CA SER A 157 5.97 9.82 -15.30
C SER A 157 4.81 10.58 -15.96
N PRO A 158 4.04 11.37 -15.20
CA PRO A 158 3.23 12.42 -15.82
C PRO A 158 4.16 13.42 -16.51
N ASP A 159 3.62 14.25 -17.41
CA ASP A 159 4.33 15.42 -17.95
C ASP A 159 4.46 16.51 -16.86
N CYS A 160 5.22 16.19 -15.82
CA CYS A 160 5.51 17.07 -14.71
C CYS A 160 6.68 17.97 -15.03
N PRO A 161 6.65 19.24 -14.57
CA PRO A 161 7.85 20.04 -14.54
C PRO A 161 8.92 19.34 -13.67
N PRO A 162 10.21 19.52 -14.01
CA PRO A 162 11.31 18.86 -13.32
C PRO A 162 11.43 19.28 -11.85
N ASN A 163 10.96 20.49 -11.54
CA ASN A 163 10.90 21.04 -10.20
C ASN A 163 9.45 21.35 -9.83
N PRO A 164 9.09 21.23 -8.54
CA PRO A 164 7.86 21.81 -8.04
C PRO A 164 7.91 23.35 -8.16
N PRO A 165 6.79 24.05 -7.95
CA PRO A 165 6.79 25.51 -7.79
C PRO A 165 7.67 25.97 -6.64
N ASP A 166 7.83 27.28 -6.48
CA ASP A 166 8.66 27.83 -5.39
C ASP A 166 7.98 27.78 -4.02
N TYR A 167 6.64 27.81 -3.95
CA TYR A 167 5.88 27.78 -2.69
C TYR A 167 4.59 26.96 -2.82
N PRO A 168 4.24 26.13 -1.82
CA PRO A 168 2.97 25.43 -1.80
C PRO A 168 1.85 26.41 -1.41
N GLU A 169 0.72 26.34 -2.10
CA GLU A 169 -0.44 27.20 -1.81
C GLU A 169 -1.29 26.64 -0.67
N CYS A 170 -1.23 25.33 -0.45
CA CYS A 170 -1.93 24.64 0.62
C CYS A 170 -0.97 23.73 1.39
N ILE A 171 -0.97 23.85 2.72
CA ILE A 171 -0.12 23.04 3.60
C ILE A 171 -1.02 22.15 4.44
N SER A 172 -0.73 20.85 4.45
CA SER A 172 -1.41 19.93 5.36
C SER A 172 -0.80 20.05 6.75
N SER A 173 -1.61 19.85 7.80
CA SER A 173 -1.07 19.59 9.12
C SER A 173 -0.15 18.36 9.08
N PRO A 174 0.91 18.30 9.89
CA PRO A 174 1.74 17.12 10.00
C PRO A 174 0.90 15.87 10.35
N PRO A 175 1.28 14.68 9.84
CA PRO A 175 0.61 13.46 10.24
C PRO A 175 0.78 13.21 11.73
N SER A 176 -0.31 12.82 12.36
CA SER A 176 -0.30 12.33 13.74
C SER A 176 0.64 11.13 13.83
N PRO A 177 1.32 10.92 14.97
CA PRO A 177 1.98 9.66 15.22
C PRO A 177 1.01 8.49 15.06
N PRO A 178 1.50 7.31 14.63
CA PRO A 178 0.67 6.12 14.64
C PRO A 178 0.10 5.92 16.06
N GLU A 179 -1.17 5.51 16.16
CA GLU A 179 -1.74 5.13 17.44
C GLU A 179 -0.92 3.96 17.98
N TRP A 180 -0.25 4.18 19.11
CA TRP A 180 0.46 3.13 19.83
C TRP A 180 -0.62 2.27 20.48
N SER A 181 -0.97 1.14 19.86
CA SER A 181 -1.64 0.09 20.60
C SER A 181 -0.62 -0.51 21.56
N GLU A 182 -0.69 -0.11 22.84
CA GLU A 182 -0.05 -0.84 23.95
C GLU A 182 -0.60 -2.26 24.06
#